data_AF-A0A972C969-F1
#
_entry.id   AF-A0A972C969-F1
#
_cell.length_a   1.000
_cell.length_b   1.000
_cell.length_c   1.000
_cell.angle_alpha   90.00
_cell.angle_beta   90.00
_cell.angle_gamma   90.00
#
_symmetry.space_group_name_H-M   'P 1'
#
loop_
_entity.id
_entity.type
_entity.pdbx_description
1 polymer ?
#
loop_
_entity_poly.entity_id
_entity_poly.type
_entity_poly.pdbx_seq_one_letter_code
_entity_poly.pdbx_strand_id
1 'polypeptide(L)'
;MKPFKQTNINPPVFFSAAALILLLVGLAAFAPGFTQQLFSDTQTWILSHVSWFYILTVAIILLSTFFLAISRYGDIKLGPVDILAHPKEGDSYGAKQGRPPV
;
A
#
# COMPACT_ATOMS: atom_id res chain seq x y z
N MET A 1 -6.48 25.71 -8.55
CA MET A 1 -5.29 24.92 -8.16
C MET A 1 -5.62 24.27 -6.82
N LYS A 2 -5.85 22.95 -6.78
CA LYS A 2 -6.15 22.24 -5.52
C LYS A 2 -4.84 22.10 -4.74
N PRO A 3 -4.71 22.63 -3.51
CA PRO A 3 -3.48 22.46 -2.74
C PRO A 3 -3.33 20.97 -2.39
N PHE A 4 -2.19 20.39 -2.76
CA PHE A 4 -1.80 19.06 -2.27
C PHE A 4 -1.66 19.16 -0.75
N LYS A 5 -2.61 18.56 -0.02
CA LYS A 5 -2.57 18.48 1.43
C LYS A 5 -1.31 17.71 1.80
N GLN A 6 -0.32 18.41 2.38
CA GLN A 6 0.93 17.82 2.83
C GLN A 6 0.65 16.60 3.70
N THR A 7 1.26 15.49 3.31
CA THR A 7 1.25 14.22 4.03
C THR A 7 1.61 14.50 5.49
N ASN A 8 0.62 14.38 6.37
CA ASN A 8 0.84 14.45 7.80
C ASN A 8 1.62 13.18 8.16
N ILE A 9 2.95 13.30 8.31
CA ILE A 9 3.77 12.23 8.88
C ILE A 9 3.16 11.93 10.24
N ASN A 10 2.65 10.72 10.41
CA ASN A 10 2.06 10.29 11.66
C ASN A 10 3.20 10.12 12.69
N PRO A 11 3.42 11.10 13.59
CA PRO A 11 4.66 11.17 14.36
C PRO A 11 4.91 9.91 15.23
N PRO A 12 3.90 9.32 15.89
CA PRO A 12 4.09 8.15 16.75
C PRO A 12 4.71 6.93 16.04
N VAL A 13 4.27 6.62 14.81
CA VAL A 13 4.75 5.45 14.08
C VAL A 13 6.15 5.66 13.49
N PHE A 14 6.48 6.91 13.15
CA PHE A 14 7.81 7.25 12.66
C PHE A 14 8.86 7.15 13.78
N PHE A 15 8.58 7.74 14.95
CA PHE A 15 9.50 7.66 16.08
C PHE A 15 9.63 6.25 16.64
N SER A 16 8.54 5.48 16.71
CA SER A 16 8.61 4.10 17.20
C SER A 16 9.45 3.21 16.27
N ALA A 17 9.20 3.28 14.96
CA ALA A 17 9.97 2.51 13.98
C ALA A 17 11.44 2.95 13.94
N ALA A 18 11.71 4.26 13.92
CA ALA A 18 13.07 4.79 13.91
C ALA A 18 13.86 4.40 15.17
N ALA A 19 13.25 4.48 16.34
CA ALA A 19 13.88 4.05 17.59
C ALA A 19 14.20 2.55 17.59
N LEU A 20 13.27 1.72 17.10
CA LEU A 20 13.46 0.28 17.00
C LEU A 20 14.60 -0.07 16.04
N ILE A 21 14.64 0.55 14.87
CA ILE A 21 15.70 0.34 13.87
C ILE A 21 17.05 0.81 14.41
N LEU A 22 17.13 2.00 15.02
CA LEU A 22 18.38 2.51 15.58
C LEU A 22 18.91 1.61 16.70
N LEU A 23 18.03 1.07 17.54
CA LEU A 23 18.41 0.12 18.58
C LEU A 23 18.97 -1.17 17.97
N LEU A 24 18.29 -1.73 16.96
CA LEU A 24 18.74 -2.94 16.27
C LEU A 24 20.10 -2.75 15.57
N VAL A 25 20.26 -1.62 14.88
CA VAL A 25 21.53 -1.26 14.21
C VAL A 25 22.64 -1.04 15.24
N GLY A 26 22.33 -0.38 16.37
CA GLY A 26 23.27 -0.22 17.47
C GLY A 26 23.74 -1.57 18.03
N LEU A 27 22.82 -2.49 18.32
CA LEU A 27 23.16 -3.84 18.77
C LEU A 27 24.02 -4.59 17.75
N ALA A 28 23.68 -4.50 16.46
CA ALA A 28 24.43 -5.10 15.37
C ALA A 28 25.86 -4.51 15.26
N ALA A 29 26.02 -3.20 15.48
CA ALA A 29 27.30 -2.51 15.38
C ALA A 29 28.24 -2.79 16.57
N PHE A 30 27.71 -2.83 17.80
CA PHE A 30 28.52 -3.07 19.00
C PHE A 30 28.80 -4.56 19.26
N ALA A 31 27.84 -5.43 18.93
CA ALA A 31 27.92 -6.87 19.19
C ALA A 31 27.39 -7.68 17.98
N PRO A 32 28.13 -7.71 16.86
CA PRO A 32 27.70 -8.39 15.65
C PRO A 32 27.54 -9.90 15.84
N GLY A 33 28.39 -10.53 16.66
CA GLY A 33 28.32 -11.97 16.92
C GLY A 33 27.03 -12.40 17.63
N PHE A 34 26.66 -11.69 18.70
CA PHE A 34 25.40 -11.94 19.43
C PHE A 34 24.18 -11.66 18.53
N THR A 35 24.21 -10.56 17.80
CA THR A 35 23.13 -10.18 16.89
C THR A 35 22.95 -11.21 15.78
N GLN A 36 24.04 -11.68 15.17
CA GLN A 36 23.99 -12.71 14.13
C GLN A 36 23.44 -14.04 14.66
N GLN A 37 23.83 -14.43 15.87
CA GLN A 37 23.31 -15.64 16.50
C GLN A 37 21.80 -15.52 16.78
N LEU A 38 21.35 -14.40 17.35
CA LEU A 38 19.92 -14.14 17.56
C LEU A 38 19.11 -14.19 16.25
N PHE A 39 19.60 -13.53 15.19
CA PHE A 39 18.95 -13.55 13.88
C PHE A 39 18.90 -14.95 13.28
N SER A 40 20.01 -15.69 13.35
CA SER A 40 20.11 -17.06 12.83
C SER A 40 19.20 -18.03 13.58
N ASP A 41 19.16 -17.96 14.91
CA ASP A 41 18.32 -18.80 15.76
C ASP A 41 16.84 -18.51 15.50
N THR A 42 16.49 -17.22 15.43
CA THR A 42 15.13 -16.78 15.09
C THR A 42 14.72 -17.25 13.69
N GLN A 43 15.58 -17.04 12.68
CA GLN A 43 15.33 -17.49 11.31
C GLN A 43 15.13 -19.01 11.26
N THR A 44 16.00 -19.78 11.92
CA THR A 44 15.91 -21.25 11.94
C THR A 44 14.64 -21.72 12.64
N TRP A 45 14.22 -21.03 13.71
CA TRP A 45 12.98 -21.34 14.41
C TRP A 45 11.75 -21.07 13.52
N ILE A 46 11.69 -19.91 12.86
CA ILE A 46 10.60 -19.59 11.90
C ILE A 46 10.58 -20.61 10.75
N LEU A 47 11.73 -20.94 10.17
CA LEU A 47 11.81 -21.89 9.07
C LEU A 47 11.48 -23.32 9.50
N SER A 48 11.74 -23.72 10.74
CA SER A 48 11.38 -25.07 11.20
C SER A 48 9.90 -25.19 11.59
N HIS A 49 9.30 -24.16 12.19
CA HIS A 49 7.93 -24.23 12.71
C HIS A 49 6.88 -23.62 11.79
N VAL A 50 7.22 -22.57 11.03
CA VAL A 50 6.27 -21.77 10.24
C VAL A 50 6.41 -22.01 8.74
N SER A 51 7.49 -22.67 8.28
CA SER A 51 7.72 -22.94 6.85
C SER A 51 6.57 -23.69 6.18
N TRP A 52 5.97 -24.68 6.85
CA TRP A 52 4.81 -25.40 6.30
C TRP A 52 3.61 -24.48 6.05
N PHE A 53 3.36 -23.53 6.96
CA PHE A 53 2.31 -22.53 6.82
C PHE A 53 2.64 -21.50 5.74
N TYR A 54 3.91 -21.11 5.61
CA TYR A 54 4.38 -20.23 4.53
C TYR A 54 4.13 -20.86 3.16
N ILE A 55 4.55 -22.11 2.95
CA ILE A 55 4.36 -22.83 1.67
C ILE A 55 2.87 -22.97 1.35
N LEU A 56 2.04 -23.31 2.34
CA LEU A 56 0.59 -23.44 2.17
C LEU A 56 -0.06 -22.08 1.84
N THR A 57 0.33 -21.01 2.52
CA THR A 57 -0.17 -19.65 2.27
C THR A 57 0.21 -19.17 0.89
N VAL A 58 1.48 -19.32 0.49
CA VAL A 58 1.96 -18.96 -0.86
C VAL A 58 1.21 -19.77 -1.92
N ALA A 59 1.02 -21.08 -1.70
CA ALA A 59 0.24 -21.91 -2.62
C ALA A 59 -1.21 -21.42 -2.77
N ILE A 60 -1.88 -21.07 -1.67
CA ILE A 60 -3.25 -20.53 -1.70
C ILE A 60 -3.28 -19.17 -2.41
N ILE A 61 -2.35 -18.26 -2.11
CA ILE A 61 -2.30 -16.93 -2.76
C ILE A 61 -2.04 -17.09 -4.26
N LEU A 62 -1.12 -17.99 -4.66
CA LEU A 62 -0.85 -18.27 -6.06
C LEU A 62 -2.05 -18.88 -6.77
N LEU A 63 -2.71 -19.85 -6.14
CA LEU A 63 -3.92 -20.46 -6.69
C LEU A 63 -5.05 -19.44 -6.80
N SER A 64 -5.23 -18.59 -5.79
CA SER A 64 -6.20 -17.48 -5.80
C SER A 64 -5.87 -16.47 -6.89
N THR A 65 -4.62 -16.06 -7.02
CA THR A 65 -4.16 -15.10 -8.04
C THR A 65 -4.34 -15.68 -9.45
N PHE A 66 -3.97 -16.95 -9.65
CA PHE A 66 -4.13 -17.63 -10.94
C PHE A 66 -5.62 -17.82 -11.28
N PHE A 67 -6.44 -18.17 -10.29
CA PHE A 67 -7.87 -18.23 -10.42
C PHE A 67 -8.46 -16.86 -10.78
N LEU A 68 -8.07 -15.78 -10.09
CA LEU A 68 -8.50 -14.41 -10.42
C LEU A 68 -8.05 -13.98 -11.81
N ALA A 69 -6.84 -14.37 -12.24
CA ALA A 69 -6.30 -14.03 -13.55
C ALA A 69 -7.06 -14.70 -14.71
N ILE A 70 -7.46 -15.96 -14.55
CA ILE A 70 -8.25 -16.69 -15.57
C ILE A 70 -9.74 -16.39 -15.43
N SER A 71 -10.18 -16.01 -14.24
CA SER A 71 -11.58 -15.71 -13.95
C SER A 71 -11.97 -14.30 -14.39
N ARG A 72 -13.27 -14.11 -14.61
CA ARG A 72 -13.92 -12.84 -14.98
C ARG A 72 -13.67 -11.71 -13.98
N TYR A 73 -13.17 -12.03 -12.77
CA TYR A 73 -12.75 -11.05 -11.75
C TYR A 73 -11.45 -10.32 -12.09
N GLY A 74 -10.59 -10.85 -12.97
CA GLY A 74 -9.40 -10.16 -13.47
C GLY A 74 -9.70 -8.99 -14.41
N ASP A 75 -10.89 -8.97 -15.02
CA ASP A 75 -11.35 -7.91 -15.92
C ASP A 75 -12.00 -6.72 -15.16
N ILE A 76 -12.10 -6.83 -13.82
CA ILE A 76 -12.63 -5.75 -12.99
C ILE A 76 -11.53 -4.68 -12.85
N LYS A 77 -11.65 -3.62 -13.64
CA LYS A 77 -10.88 -2.39 -13.45
C LYS A 77 -11.11 -1.83 -12.04
N LEU A 78 -10.08 -1.88 -11.19
CA LEU A 78 -10.02 -1.22 -9.87
C LEU A 78 -9.83 0.31 -9.96
N GLY A 79 -10.23 0.90 -11.08
CA GLY A 79 -10.25 2.34 -11.30
C GLY A 79 -11.68 2.80 -11.50
N PRO A 80 -12.07 3.99 -11.02
CA PRO A 80 -13.40 4.51 -11.26
C PRO A 80 -13.64 4.62 -12.77
N VAL A 81 -14.58 3.80 -13.25
CA VAL A 81 -14.91 3.67 -14.66
C VAL A 81 -15.54 4.94 -15.26
N ASP A 82 -15.84 5.93 -14.42
CA ASP A 82 -16.64 7.11 -14.78
C ASP A 82 -16.05 8.49 -14.40
N ILE A 83 -14.76 8.65 -14.09
CA ILE A 83 -14.20 10.00 -13.76
C ILE A 83 -14.32 11.00 -14.93
N LEU A 84 -14.65 10.57 -16.14
CA LEU A 84 -14.92 11.48 -17.26
C LEU A 84 -16.35 12.02 -17.32
N ALA A 85 -17.25 11.58 -16.44
CA ALA A 85 -18.63 12.05 -16.35
C ALA A 85 -18.86 13.11 -15.26
N HIS A 86 -17.81 13.81 -14.80
CA HIS A 86 -17.99 15.08 -14.09
C HIS A 86 -18.36 16.16 -15.11
N PRO A 87 -19.61 16.68 -15.14
CA PRO A 87 -19.94 17.84 -15.94
C PRO A 87 -19.04 19.00 -15.52
N LYS A 88 -18.43 19.65 -16.49
CA LYS A 88 -17.69 20.90 -16.24
C LYS A 88 -18.73 21.92 -15.78
N GLU A 89 -18.76 22.23 -14.49
CA GLU A 89 -19.64 23.22 -13.84
C GLU A 89 -19.36 24.67 -14.28
N GLY A 90 -19.00 24.88 -15.55
CA GLY A 90 -18.60 26.15 -16.14
C GLY A 90 -19.35 26.49 -17.44
N ASP A 91 -20.23 25.62 -17.95
CA ASP A 91 -21.05 25.92 -19.13
C ASP A 91 -22.40 26.59 -18.79
N SER A 92 -22.80 26.62 -17.51
CA SER A 92 -24.05 27.23 -17.04
C SER A 92 -24.01 28.77 -16.88
N TYR A 93 -23.00 29.46 -17.42
CA TYR A 93 -22.96 30.93 -17.46
C TYR A 93 -23.31 31.53 -18.84
N GLY A 94 -23.37 30.71 -19.91
CA GLY A 94 -23.64 31.19 -21.28
C GLY A 94 -25.13 31.26 -21.66
N ALA A 95 -26.01 30.55 -20.96
CA ALA A 95 -27.44 30.46 -21.31
C ALA A 95 -28.28 31.69 -20.89
N LYS A 96 -27.66 32.69 -20.25
CA LYS A 96 -28.30 33.95 -19.83
C LYS A 96 -27.84 35.17 -20.64
N GLN A 97 -27.17 34.98 -21.78
CA GLN A 97 -26.71 36.09 -22.61
C GLN A 97 -27.27 35.96 -24.03
N GLY A 98 -28.49 36.47 -24.25
CA GLY A 98 -29.03 36.57 -25.61
C GLY A 98 -30.56 36.54 -25.74
N ARG A 99 -31.28 37.39 -24.99
CA ARG A 99 -32.62 37.82 -25.42
C ARG A 99 -32.47 39.19 -26.06
N PRO A 100 -32.65 39.35 -27.38
CA PRO A 100 -33.13 40.62 -27.91
C PRO A 100 -34.66 40.68 -27.79
N PRO A 101 -35.23 41.83 -27.40
CA PRO A 101 -36.64 42.12 -27.58
C PRO A 101 -36.86 42.60 -29.02
N VAL A 102 -37.75 41.93 -29.78
CA VAL A 102 -38.77 42.51 -30.67
C VAL A 102 -39.69 41.39 -31.14
#